data_AF-A0A2K3JPH6-F1
#
_entry.id   AF-A0A2K3JPH6-F1
#
_cell.length_a   1.000
_cell.length_b   1.000
_cell.length_c   1.000
_cell.angle_alpha   90.00
_cell.angle_beta   90.00
_cell.angle_gamma   90.00
#
_symmetry.space_group_name_H-M   'P 1'
#
loop_
_entity.id
_entity.type
_entity.pdbx_description
1 polymer ?
#
loop_
_entity_poly.entity_id
_entity_poly.type
_entity_poly.pdbx_seq_one_letter_code
_entity_poly.pdbx_strand_id
1 'polypeptide(L)'
;LVKQKEILGLKGGARCASNEGGISWKSLKKLPTTLPEDKANLHGRDVEKEEIIKFLLSDNDGSNRVPVLSIVGLGGMGKTTLAEVVYNDDRIKEHFERIAWVYVSEYFDVVRLTKEILSRLDNSLADEVDLNQLQQQLYQRLTGNKYLLVLDDVRNGKDECWEQLLLPFNHGYPLWKGRH
;
A
#
# COMPACT_ATOMS: atom_id res chain seq x y z
N LEU A 1 -17.43 3.69 9.00
CA LEU A 1 -16.67 4.43 7.97
C LEU A 1 -15.24 3.92 7.86
N VAL A 2 -14.66 3.47 8.97
CA VAL A 2 -13.43 2.68 9.01
C VAL A 2 -13.80 1.23 9.35
N LYS A 3 -13.20 0.25 8.66
CA LYS A 3 -13.38 -1.17 8.97
C LYS A 3 -12.02 -1.85 9.06
N GLN A 4 -11.86 -2.68 10.09
CA GLN A 4 -10.77 -3.63 10.21
C GLN A 4 -11.19 -4.95 9.54
N LYS A 5 -10.33 -5.53 8.71
CA LYS A 5 -10.60 -6.83 8.07
C LYS A 5 -9.42 -7.76 8.29
N GLU A 6 -9.71 -9.01 8.63
CA GLU A 6 -8.77 -10.11 8.62
C GLU A 6 -8.85 -10.84 7.27
N ILE A 7 -7.71 -11.09 6.61
CA ILE A 7 -7.67 -11.85 5.35
C ILE A 7 -7.37 -13.32 5.71
N LEU A 8 -8.30 -14.22 5.36
CA LEU A 8 -8.19 -15.67 5.56
C LEU A 8 -8.35 -16.40 4.21
N GLY A 9 -7.47 -17.37 3.95
CA GLY A 9 -7.80 -18.62 3.25
C GLY A 9 -7.48 -18.71 1.75
N LEU A 10 -6.26 -19.19 1.45
CA LEU A 10 -5.79 -19.67 0.14
C LEU A 10 -6.76 -20.67 -0.53
N LYS A 11 -7.14 -20.38 -1.78
CA LYS A 11 -7.42 -21.38 -2.84
C LYS A 11 -7.09 -20.74 -4.19
N GLY A 12 -6.05 -21.25 -4.84
CA GLY A 12 -5.44 -20.60 -5.99
C GLY A 12 -6.05 -20.94 -7.35
N GLY A 13 -5.49 -20.26 -8.36
CA GLY A 13 -5.43 -20.73 -9.73
C GLY A 13 -5.89 -19.80 -10.85
N ALA A 14 -5.61 -18.48 -10.85
CA ALA A 14 -5.60 -17.69 -12.09
C ALA A 14 -4.46 -16.66 -12.16
N ARG A 15 -3.89 -16.49 -13.36
CA ARG A 15 -2.73 -15.63 -13.63
C ARG A 15 -3.10 -14.14 -13.51
N CYS A 16 -2.32 -13.41 -12.72
CA CYS A 16 -2.20 -11.96 -12.82
C CYS A 16 -1.58 -11.62 -14.18
N ALA A 17 -2.14 -10.62 -14.88
CA ALA A 17 -1.66 -10.28 -16.21
C ALA A 17 -0.24 -9.69 -16.11
N SER A 18 0.75 -10.40 -16.67
CA SER A 18 2.08 -9.88 -16.97
C SER A 18 2.15 -9.65 -18.48
N ASN A 19 1.79 -8.46 -18.94
CA ASN A 19 1.99 -8.11 -20.35
C ASN A 19 3.40 -7.52 -20.52
N GLU A 20 4.31 -8.34 -21.05
CA GLU A 20 5.50 -7.86 -21.75
C GLU A 20 5.04 -7.26 -23.09
N GLY A 21 4.73 -5.96 -23.08
CA GLY A 21 4.33 -5.21 -24.26
C GLY A 21 4.53 -3.74 -23.98
N GLY A 22 5.60 -3.16 -24.54
CA GLY A 22 6.01 -1.78 -24.29
C GLY A 22 4.90 -0.78 -24.59
N ILE A 23 4.39 -0.13 -23.55
CA ILE A 23 3.69 1.14 -23.65
C ILE A 23 4.45 2.12 -22.76
N SER A 24 5.02 3.15 -23.38
CA SER A 24 5.72 4.23 -22.67
C SER A 24 4.71 5.11 -21.93
N TRP A 25 4.42 4.78 -20.68
CA TRP A 25 3.56 5.57 -19.77
C TRP A 25 4.31 6.73 -19.08
N LYS A 26 5.35 7.28 -19.71
CA LYS A 26 5.95 8.55 -19.24
C LYS A 26 4.84 9.61 -19.26
N SER A 27 4.36 9.98 -18.08
CA SER A 27 3.34 11.01 -17.79
C SER A 27 1.88 10.60 -17.93
N LEU A 28 1.41 9.73 -17.03
CA LEU A 28 0.19 10.03 -16.28
C LEU A 28 0.58 10.38 -14.84
N LYS A 29 1.38 11.44 -14.69
CA LYS A 29 1.37 12.19 -13.43
C LYS A 29 -0.06 12.71 -13.32
N LYS A 30 -0.83 12.20 -12.37
CA LYS A 30 -2.12 12.78 -11.97
C LYS A 30 -1.87 14.29 -11.87
N LEU A 31 -2.50 15.07 -12.74
CA LEU A 31 -2.39 16.52 -12.67
C LEU A 31 -2.82 16.91 -11.25
N PRO A 32 -2.01 17.72 -10.51
CA PRO A 32 -2.42 18.21 -9.21
C PRO A 32 -3.78 18.87 -9.41
N THR A 33 -4.83 18.28 -8.86
CA THR A 33 -6.16 18.88 -8.89
C THR A 33 -6.09 20.03 -7.88
N THR A 34 -5.68 21.20 -8.40
CA THR A 34 -5.94 22.55 -7.89
C THR A 34 -5.64 22.84 -6.40
N LEU A 35 -4.64 23.72 -6.21
CA LEU A 35 -4.34 24.62 -5.08
C LEU A 35 -3.61 24.04 -3.84
N PRO A 36 -2.40 24.54 -3.51
CA PRO A 36 -1.60 24.12 -2.35
C PRO A 36 -2.10 24.53 -0.96
N GLU A 37 -3.17 25.31 -0.81
CA GLU A 37 -3.44 26.01 0.48
C GLU A 37 -4.72 25.57 1.23
N ASP A 38 -5.66 24.85 0.61
CA ASP A 38 -6.96 24.56 1.26
C ASP A 38 -7.16 23.11 1.74
N LYS A 39 -6.18 22.21 1.58
CA LYS A 39 -6.31 20.83 2.10
C LYS A 39 -6.29 20.74 3.63
N ALA A 40 -5.86 21.81 4.31
CA ALA A 40 -5.85 21.89 5.77
C ALA A 40 -7.26 22.05 6.38
N ASN A 41 -8.28 22.37 5.57
CA ASN A 41 -9.64 22.63 6.04
C ASN A 41 -10.56 21.41 5.91
N LEU A 42 -10.13 20.23 6.35
CA LEU A 42 -11.04 19.09 6.54
C LEU A 42 -11.89 19.32 7.79
N HIS A 43 -12.92 20.16 7.69
CA HIS A 43 -13.79 20.49 8.82
C HIS A 43 -14.69 19.31 9.19
N GLY A 44 -14.78 19.01 10.48
CA GLY A 44 -15.75 18.05 11.01
C GLY A 44 -15.36 16.57 10.93
N ARG A 45 -14.12 16.24 10.54
CA ARG A 45 -13.60 14.86 10.56
C ARG A 45 -12.39 14.66 11.46
N ASP A 46 -12.16 15.59 12.39
CA ASP A 46 -11.04 15.52 13.34
C ASP A 46 -11.08 14.25 14.19
N VAL A 47 -12.28 13.85 14.64
CA VAL A 47 -12.44 12.61 15.42
C VAL A 47 -12.00 11.40 14.61
N GLU A 48 -12.46 11.27 13.36
CA GLU A 48 -12.08 10.14 12.49
C GLU A 48 -10.57 10.17 12.17
N LYS A 49 -10.00 11.36 11.95
CA LYS A 49 -8.55 11.54 11.73
C LYS A 49 -7.77 11.02 12.95
N GLU A 50 -8.13 11.45 14.15
CA GLU A 50 -7.44 11.08 15.39
C GLU A 50 -7.60 9.59 15.72
N GLU A 51 -8.75 8.98 15.43
CA GLU A 51 -8.95 7.53 15.56
C GLU A 51 -8.02 6.74 14.64
N ILE A 52 -7.89 7.16 13.39
CA ILE A 52 -6.97 6.53 12.43
C ILE A 52 -5.53 6.68 12.91
N ILE A 53 -5.11 7.87 13.34
CA ILE A 53 -3.74 8.11 13.82
C ILE A 53 -3.45 7.26 15.05
N LYS A 54 -4.36 7.23 16.02
CA LYS A 54 -4.21 6.38 17.21
C LYS A 54 -4.06 4.91 16.86
N PHE A 55 -4.82 4.42 15.88
CA PHE A 55 -4.69 3.04 15.39
C PHE A 55 -3.34 2.80 14.72
N LEU A 56 -2.87 3.72 13.86
CA LEU A 56 -1.60 3.57 13.16
C LEU A 56 -0.39 3.65 14.10
N LEU A 57 -0.50 4.42 15.19
CA LEU A 57 0.58 4.59 16.17
C LEU A 57 0.55 3.56 17.31
N SER A 58 -0.48 2.71 17.39
CA SER A 58 -0.51 1.67 18.43
C SER A 58 0.52 0.58 18.12
N ASP A 59 1.47 0.37 19.03
CA ASP A 59 2.40 -0.76 18.94
C ASP A 59 1.61 -2.06 19.16
N ASN A 60 1.62 -2.95 18.17
CA ASN A 60 0.94 -4.24 18.24
C ASN A 60 1.82 -5.24 19.00
N ASP A 61 1.55 -5.46 20.30
CA ASP A 61 2.52 -6.06 21.25
C ASP A 61 2.80 -7.56 21.11
N GLY A 62 2.16 -8.28 20.19
CA GLY A 62 2.32 -9.74 20.14
C GLY A 62 1.78 -10.46 18.91
N SER A 63 1.31 -9.72 17.90
CA SER A 63 0.79 -10.31 16.66
C SER A 63 1.82 -10.17 15.54
N ASN A 64 2.30 -11.30 14.99
CA ASN A 64 3.14 -11.34 13.79
C ASN A 64 2.40 -10.89 12.49
N ARG A 65 1.22 -10.27 12.61
CA ARG A 65 0.41 -9.80 11.49
C ARG A 65 0.57 -8.30 11.31
N VAL A 66 0.67 -7.89 10.05
CA VAL A 66 0.66 -6.48 9.66
C VAL A 66 -0.75 -5.93 9.88
N PRO A 67 -0.94 -4.86 10.69
CA PRO A 67 -2.25 -4.27 10.89
C PRO A 67 -2.76 -3.63 9.58
N VAL A 68 -4.01 -3.91 9.22
CA VAL A 68 -4.66 -3.37 8.01
C VAL A 68 -5.88 -2.54 8.40
N LEU A 69 -5.92 -1.31 7.90
CA LEU A 69 -7.04 -0.38 8.07
C LEU A 69 -7.66 -0.03 6.72
N SER A 70 -8.97 -0.21 6.58
CA SER A 70 -9.70 0.16 5.36
C SER A 70 -10.64 1.34 5.59
N ILE A 71 -10.50 2.39 4.77
CA ILE A 71 -11.42 3.55 4.74
C ILE A 71 -12.44 3.31 3.63
N VAL A 72 -13.70 3.05 3.99
CA VAL A 72 -14.76 2.65 3.05
C VAL A 72 -15.98 3.56 3.15
N GLY A 73 -16.61 3.83 2.02
CA GLY A 73 -17.77 4.72 1.92
C GLY A 73 -18.08 5.11 0.49
N LEU A 74 -19.24 5.73 0.29
CA LEU A 74 -19.72 6.15 -1.03
C LEU A 74 -18.73 7.10 -1.75
N GLY A 75 -18.84 7.19 -3.07
CA GLY A 75 -18.11 8.18 -3.86
C GLY A 75 -18.38 9.61 -3.36
N GLY A 76 -17.39 10.50 -3.46
CA GLY A 76 -17.54 11.91 -3.03
C GLY A 76 -17.43 12.17 -1.52
N MET A 77 -17.31 11.13 -0.67
CA MET A 77 -17.25 11.27 0.79
C MET A 77 -15.89 11.74 1.35
N GLY A 78 -14.99 12.27 0.52
CA GLY A 78 -13.69 12.77 0.98
C GLY A 78 -12.78 11.72 1.62
N LYS A 79 -12.88 10.43 1.25
CA LYS A 79 -12.05 9.33 1.80
C LYS A 79 -10.57 9.54 1.52
N THR A 80 -10.24 9.81 0.26
CA THR A 80 -8.89 10.12 -0.18
C THR A 80 -8.38 11.37 0.53
N THR A 81 -9.21 12.39 0.71
CA THR A 81 -8.84 13.61 1.47
C THR A 81 -8.52 13.30 2.94
N LEU A 82 -9.34 12.48 3.62
CA LEU A 82 -9.05 12.06 4.99
C LEU A 82 -7.73 11.27 5.08
N ALA A 83 -7.51 10.34 4.15
CA ALA A 83 -6.25 9.60 4.07
C ALA A 83 -5.05 10.53 3.81
N GLU A 84 -5.19 11.54 2.94
CA GLU A 84 -4.15 12.53 2.64
C GLU A 84 -3.80 13.36 3.87
N VAL A 85 -4.79 13.77 4.65
CA VAL A 85 -4.58 14.53 5.90
C VAL A 85 -3.86 13.67 6.94
N VAL A 86 -4.23 12.40 7.11
CA VAL A 86 -3.54 11.47 8.01
C VAL A 86 -2.10 11.20 7.54
N TYR A 87 -1.92 10.88 6.27
CA TYR A 87 -0.60 10.60 5.68
C TYR A 87 0.39 11.75 5.86
N ASN A 88 -0.11 12.99 5.82
CA ASN A 88 0.71 14.18 5.97
C ASN A 88 0.91 14.64 7.42
N ASP A 89 0.25 14.00 8.40
CA ASP A 89 0.39 14.33 9.82
C ASP A 89 1.82 14.04 10.31
N ASP A 90 2.41 14.99 11.04
CA ASP A 90 3.82 14.90 11.45
C ASP A 90 4.06 13.70 12.38
N ARG A 91 3.09 13.34 13.22
CA ARG A 91 3.20 12.16 14.10
C ARG A 91 3.34 10.86 13.31
N ILE A 92 2.69 10.78 12.14
CA ILE A 92 2.78 9.63 11.23
C ILE A 92 4.17 9.62 10.58
N LYS A 93 4.64 10.77 10.08
CA LYS A 93 5.97 10.90 9.47
C LYS A 93 7.12 10.63 10.43
N GLU A 94 6.95 10.95 11.70
CA GLU A 94 7.93 10.68 12.76
C GLU A 94 7.93 9.21 13.20
N HIS A 95 6.77 8.54 13.18
CA HIS A 95 6.65 7.16 13.66
C HIS A 95 7.11 6.11 12.64
N PHE A 96 6.87 6.34 11.35
CA PHE A 96 7.21 5.39 10.30
C PHE A 96 8.48 5.81 9.57
N GLU A 97 9.45 4.92 9.48
CA GLU A 97 10.72 5.14 8.78
C GLU A 97 10.54 5.21 7.26
N ARG A 98 9.54 4.49 6.75
CA ARG A 98 9.24 4.43 5.31
C ARG A 98 7.75 4.58 5.09
N ILE A 99 7.37 5.51 4.22
CA ILE A 99 5.97 5.78 3.92
C ILE A 99 5.78 5.81 2.40
N ALA A 100 4.79 5.08 1.91
CA ALA A 100 4.45 5.04 0.49
C ALA A 100 2.95 5.26 0.28
N TRP A 101 2.62 6.07 -0.72
CA TRP A 101 1.27 6.21 -1.26
C TRP A 101 1.27 5.71 -2.70
N VAL A 102 0.45 4.71 -2.99
CA VAL A 102 0.32 4.10 -4.31
C VAL A 102 -1.13 4.14 -4.76
N TYR A 103 -1.33 4.59 -6.00
CA TYR A 103 -2.66 4.62 -6.60
C TYR A 103 -2.94 3.30 -7.33
N VAL A 104 -4.00 2.60 -6.94
CA VAL A 104 -4.45 1.39 -7.60
C VAL A 104 -5.38 1.80 -8.74
N SER A 105 -4.92 1.60 -9.97
CA SER A 105 -5.77 1.85 -11.14
C SER A 105 -6.88 0.81 -11.27
N GLU A 106 -7.83 1.03 -12.18
CA GLU A 106 -8.87 0.05 -12.52
C GLU A 106 -8.31 -1.33 -12.87
N TYR A 107 -7.13 -1.37 -13.51
CA TYR A 107 -6.38 -2.59 -13.75
C TYR A 107 -5.43 -2.88 -12.59
N PHE A 108 -5.63 -4.02 -11.94
CA PHE A 108 -4.76 -4.50 -10.88
C PHE A 108 -3.55 -5.25 -11.48
N ASP A 109 -2.43 -4.54 -11.61
CA ASP A 109 -1.16 -5.07 -12.11
C ASP A 109 -0.17 -5.21 -10.95
N VAL A 110 0.04 -6.46 -10.51
CA VAL A 110 0.89 -6.79 -9.35
C VAL A 110 2.34 -6.36 -9.59
N VAL A 111 2.86 -6.51 -10.80
CA VAL A 111 4.25 -6.15 -11.14
C VAL A 111 4.42 -4.64 -11.05
N ARG A 112 3.52 -3.88 -11.70
CA ARG A 112 3.54 -2.42 -11.66
C ARG A 112 3.42 -1.90 -10.23
N LEU A 113 2.46 -2.42 -9.46
CA LEU A 113 2.24 -2.00 -8.07
C LEU A 113 3.45 -2.33 -7.20
N THR A 114 4.06 -3.51 -7.34
CA THR A 114 5.25 -3.88 -6.57
C THR A 114 6.44 -2.95 -6.88
N LYS A 115 6.66 -2.61 -8.16
CA LYS A 115 7.69 -1.63 -8.56
C LYS A 115 7.41 -0.25 -7.98
N GLU A 116 6.16 0.19 -8.03
CA GLU A 116 5.77 1.51 -7.52
C GLU A 116 5.96 1.60 -6.01
N ILE A 117 5.56 0.56 -5.27
CA ILE A 117 5.79 0.46 -3.82
C ILE A 117 7.28 0.51 -3.50
N LEU A 118 8.10 -0.32 -4.15
CA LEU A 118 9.56 -0.33 -3.97
C LEU A 118 10.17 1.06 -4.19
N SER A 119 9.82 1.68 -5.32
CA SER A 119 10.35 2.99 -5.69
C SER A 119 9.97 4.07 -4.65
N ARG A 120 8.76 4.01 -4.08
CA ARG A 120 8.30 4.96 -3.06
C ARG A 120 8.95 4.73 -1.70
N LEU A 121 9.19 3.49 -1.30
CA LEU A 121 9.76 3.16 0.02
C LEU A 121 11.27 3.35 0.11
N ASP A 122 11.99 3.26 -1.02
CA ASP A 122 13.46 3.25 -1.02
C ASP A 122 14.10 4.21 -2.03
N ASN A 123 13.30 5.00 -2.77
CA ASN A 123 13.78 5.88 -3.85
C ASN A 123 14.65 5.16 -4.90
N SER A 124 14.53 3.84 -5.01
CA SER A 124 15.28 3.02 -5.95
C SER A 124 14.54 2.88 -7.29
N LEU A 125 15.28 2.88 -8.39
CA LEU A 125 14.76 2.46 -9.69
C LEU A 125 14.80 0.93 -9.73
N ALA A 126 13.64 0.29 -9.61
CA ALA A 126 13.51 -1.15 -9.77
C ALA A 126 13.44 -1.50 -11.26
N ASP A 127 14.60 -1.75 -11.86
CA ASP A 127 14.72 -2.11 -13.28
C ASP A 127 14.40 -3.59 -13.57
N GLU A 128 14.19 -4.40 -12.53
CA GLU A 128 13.90 -5.83 -12.66
C GLU A 128 12.51 -6.10 -13.26
N VAL A 129 12.40 -7.09 -14.14
CA VAL A 129 11.14 -7.47 -14.80
C VAL A 129 10.42 -8.60 -14.05
N ASP A 130 11.15 -9.40 -13.28
CA ASP A 130 10.60 -10.57 -12.58
C ASP A 130 9.93 -10.20 -11.25
N LEU A 131 8.69 -10.66 -11.08
CA LEU A 131 7.89 -10.38 -9.89
C LEU A 131 8.53 -10.96 -8.62
N ASN A 132 9.15 -12.15 -8.69
CA ASN A 132 9.71 -12.78 -7.51
C ASN A 132 10.91 -11.99 -6.98
N GLN A 133 11.78 -11.49 -7.86
CA GLN A 133 12.90 -10.65 -7.47
C GLN A 133 12.43 -9.33 -6.86
N LEU A 134 11.45 -8.65 -7.50
CA LEU A 134 10.83 -7.44 -6.94
C LEU A 134 10.24 -7.69 -5.56
N GLN A 135 9.53 -8.80 -5.38
CA GLN A 135 8.94 -9.16 -4.09
C GLN A 135 10.00 -9.49 -3.03
N GLN A 136 11.08 -10.16 -3.41
CA GLN A 136 12.21 -10.45 -2.51
C GLN A 136 12.91 -9.15 -2.06
N GLN A 137 13.14 -8.23 -2.99
CA GLN A 137 13.68 -6.91 -2.67
C GLN A 137 12.75 -6.17 -1.71
N LEU A 138 11.44 -6.17 -2.00
CA LEU A 138 10.46 -5.49 -1.16
C LEU A 138 10.47 -6.08 0.26
N TYR A 139 10.43 -7.40 0.38
CA TYR A 139 10.54 -8.09 1.67
C TYR A 139 11.79 -7.67 2.46
N GLN A 140 12.96 -7.63 1.81
CA GLN A 140 14.20 -7.20 2.45
C GLN A 140 14.14 -5.74 2.93
N ARG A 141 13.47 -4.85 2.18
CA ARG A 141 13.31 -3.43 2.58
C ARG A 141 12.27 -3.23 3.68
N LEU A 142 11.29 -4.11 3.80
CA LEU A 142 10.28 -4.04 4.86
C LEU A 142 10.78 -4.66 6.17
N THR A 143 11.64 -5.69 6.07
CA THR A 143 12.12 -6.43 7.24
C THR A 143 12.89 -5.53 8.19
N GLY A 144 12.43 -5.47 9.44
CA GLY A 144 13.08 -4.71 10.52
C GLY A 144 12.80 -3.21 10.54
N ASN A 145 12.01 -2.68 9.60
CA ASN A 145 11.68 -1.24 9.55
C ASN A 145 10.19 -1.03 9.88
N LYS A 146 9.84 0.08 10.54
CA LYS A 146 8.45 0.53 10.64
C LYS A 146 8.03 1.20 9.33
N TYR A 147 7.01 0.69 8.66
CA TYR A 147 6.52 1.24 7.38
C TYR A 147 5.02 1.47 7.35
N LEU A 148 4.59 2.45 6.55
CA LEU A 148 3.19 2.71 6.22
C LEU A 148 3.00 2.66 4.70
N LEU A 149 2.05 1.84 4.24
CA LEU A 149 1.64 1.77 2.85
C LEU A 149 0.16 2.16 2.70
N VAL A 150 -0.10 3.20 1.91
CA VAL A 150 -1.45 3.62 1.53
C VAL A 150 -1.72 3.18 0.10
N LEU A 151 -2.77 2.38 -0.09
CA LEU A 151 -3.28 1.98 -1.39
C LEU A 151 -4.59 2.74 -1.66
N ASP A 152 -4.55 3.72 -2.56
CA ASP A 152 -5.68 4.59 -2.88
C ASP A 152 -6.45 4.12 -4.12
N ASP A 153 -7.74 4.43 -4.16
CA ASP A 153 -8.73 4.00 -5.17
C ASP A 153 -8.74 2.48 -5.44
N VAL A 154 -8.61 1.70 -4.37
CA VAL A 154 -8.76 0.25 -4.43
C VAL A 154 -10.19 -0.11 -4.82
N ARG A 155 -10.34 -0.58 -6.07
CA ARG A 155 -11.57 -1.18 -6.60
C ARG A 155 -11.44 -2.70 -6.60
N ASN A 156 -12.54 -3.42 -6.78
CA ASN A 156 -12.59 -4.89 -6.75
C ASN A 156 -11.47 -5.52 -7.61
N GLY A 157 -10.39 -5.94 -6.96
CA GLY A 157 -9.36 -6.80 -7.53
C GLY A 157 -9.72 -8.27 -7.28
N LYS A 158 -9.15 -9.18 -8.06
CA LYS A 158 -9.26 -10.61 -7.75
C LYS A 158 -8.51 -10.88 -6.45
N ASP A 159 -9.10 -11.68 -5.56
CA ASP A 159 -8.51 -12.02 -4.27
C ASP A 159 -7.07 -12.57 -4.44
N GLU A 160 -6.82 -13.35 -5.48
CA GLU A 160 -5.49 -13.89 -5.82
C GLU A 160 -4.44 -12.81 -6.14
N CYS A 161 -4.84 -11.72 -6.82
CA CYS A 161 -3.89 -10.64 -7.12
C CYS A 161 -3.51 -9.89 -5.84
N TRP A 162 -4.47 -9.72 -4.93
CA TRP A 162 -4.24 -9.16 -3.61
C TRP A 162 -3.32 -10.04 -2.77
N GLU A 163 -3.56 -11.35 -2.78
CA GLU A 163 -2.69 -12.32 -2.12
C GLU A 163 -1.24 -12.19 -2.62
N GLN A 164 -1.05 -12.15 -3.95
CA GLN A 164 0.28 -11.99 -4.54
C GLN A 164 0.95 -10.66 -4.13
N LEU A 165 0.23 -9.54 -4.17
CA LEU A 165 0.78 -8.24 -3.76
C LEU A 165 1.19 -8.23 -2.29
N LEU A 166 0.44 -8.94 -1.44
CA LEU A 166 0.65 -8.95 0.01
C LEU A 166 1.73 -9.95 0.49
N LEU A 167 2.23 -10.84 -0.37
CA LEU A 167 3.26 -11.82 0.00
C LEU A 167 4.49 -11.19 0.71
N PRO A 168 5.06 -10.05 0.24
CA PRO A 168 6.22 -9.41 0.89
C PRO A 168 5.95 -8.85 2.28
N PHE A 169 4.68 -8.67 2.65
CA PHE A 169 4.27 -8.06 3.91
C PHE A 169 3.96 -9.12 4.98
N ASN A 170 3.64 -10.34 4.57
CA ASN A 170 3.48 -11.44 5.50
C ASN A 170 4.86 -11.93 5.97
N HIS A 171 5.04 -12.11 7.28
CA HIS A 171 6.29 -12.54 7.93
C HIS A 171 6.69 -14.01 7.63
N GLY A 172 6.62 -14.42 6.37
CA GLY A 172 6.91 -15.77 5.92
C GLY A 172 6.88 -15.89 4.41
N TYR A 173 7.90 -15.39 3.73
CA TYR A 173 8.37 -16.13 2.56
C TYR A 173 8.88 -17.48 3.09
N PRO A 174 8.40 -18.63 2.60
CA PRO A 174 9.14 -19.86 2.83
C PRO A 174 10.49 -19.67 2.15
N LEU A 175 11.48 -19.27 2.95
CA LEU A 175 12.89 -19.35 2.61
C LEU A 175 13.13 -20.82 2.29
N TRP A 176 13.08 -21.17 1.01
CA TRP A 176 13.68 -22.39 0.51
C TRP A 176 15.17 -22.28 0.82
N LYS A 177 15.59 -22.67 2.02
CA LYS A 177 16.96 -23.06 2.28
C LYS A 177 17.19 -24.30 1.43
N GLY A 178 17.87 -24.12 0.29
CA GLY A 178 18.39 -25.22 -0.48
C GLY A 178 19.15 -26.15 0.44
N ARG A 179 18.73 -27.42 0.48
CA ARG A 179 19.57 -28.50 0.99
C ARG A 179 20.73 -28.66 0.02
N HIS A 180 21.94 -28.38 0.48
CA HIS A 180 23.09 -29.18 0.10
C HIS A 180 23.12 -30.40 1.02
#